data_AF-A0A7V9P572-F1
#
_entry.id   AF-A0A7V9P572-F1
#
_cell.length_a   1.000
_cell.length_b   1.000
_cell.length_c   1.000
_cell.angle_alpha   90.00
_cell.angle_beta   90.00
_cell.angle_gamma   90.00
#
_symmetry.space_group_name_H-M   'P 1'
#
loop_
_entity.id
_entity.type
_entity.pdbx_description
1 polymer ?
#
loop_
_entity_poly.entity_id
_entity_poly.type
_entity_poly.pdbx_seq_one_letter_code
_entity_poly.pdbx_strand_id
1 'polypeptide(L)'
;MRTTVEELPENRVRLDVEVPEADVKHALEHAASDLAASVRIPGFRKGKVPLPIVLARVGKDAIWQEAVQSHLESWFWKAAATSGIQPVGSPELELGEAPADGGSFRFSATVGVIPRPALADWRELEVPAADAEVPAELVDRELELLRASVGELAPAGDRPVREGDTVVLDLVGDRAGTQRDYVTEAGSGRLVDELDTALVGMSAGETKVVEVAVDDEQTTPVELTLKDVKEKILPELD
;
A
#
# COMPACT_ATOMS: atom_id res chain seq x y z
N MET A 1 -20.23 -32.65 18.98
CA MET A 1 -20.99 -31.40 19.18
C MET A 1 -21.89 -31.23 17.96
N ARG A 2 -23.19 -31.10 18.19
CA ARG A 2 -24.18 -30.89 17.12
C ARG A 2 -24.59 -29.42 17.18
N THR A 3 -24.59 -28.74 16.04
CA THR A 3 -24.91 -27.32 15.94
C THR A 3 -26.00 -27.14 14.90
N THR A 4 -27.08 -26.47 15.29
CA THR A 4 -28.15 -26.04 14.38
C THR A 4 -28.02 -24.53 14.19
N VAL A 5 -28.12 -24.08 12.95
CA VAL A 5 -27.95 -22.67 12.56
C VAL A 5 -29.29 -22.14 12.10
N GLU A 6 -29.74 -21.05 12.71
CA GLU A 6 -30.93 -20.30 12.31
C GLU A 6 -30.53 -18.87 11.92
N GLU A 7 -30.90 -18.45 10.71
CA GLU A 7 -30.67 -17.09 10.23
C GLU A 7 -31.75 -16.15 10.75
N LEU A 8 -31.33 -15.01 11.31
CA LEU A 8 -32.19 -13.99 11.87
C LEU A 8 -32.09 -12.68 11.06
N PRO A 9 -33.07 -11.77 11.19
CA PRO A 9 -32.98 -10.42 10.63
C PRO A 9 -31.72 -9.67 11.09
N GLU A 10 -31.37 -8.59 10.38
CA GLU A 10 -30.25 -7.70 10.73
C GLU A 10 -28.87 -8.38 10.70
N ASN A 11 -28.69 -9.39 9.85
CA ASN A 11 -27.45 -10.17 9.74
C ASN A 11 -27.04 -10.82 11.07
N ARG A 12 -28.01 -11.36 11.80
CA ARG A 12 -27.77 -12.14 13.02
C ARG A 12 -28.00 -13.61 12.74
N VAL A 13 -27.33 -14.46 13.49
CA VAL A 13 -27.49 -15.92 13.43
C VAL A 13 -27.64 -16.44 14.86
N ARG A 14 -28.62 -17.32 15.07
CA ARG A 14 -28.76 -18.10 16.30
C ARG A 14 -28.13 -19.48 16.08
N LEU A 15 -27.19 -19.82 16.95
CA LEU A 15 -26.56 -21.14 17.01
C LEU A 15 -27.16 -21.90 18.19
N ASP A 16 -27.89 -22.97 17.92
CA ASP A 16 -28.31 -23.92 18.95
C ASP A 16 -27.28 -25.05 19.02
N VAL A 17 -26.52 -25.06 20.11
CA VAL A 17 -25.37 -25.95 20.30
C VAL A 17 -25.72 -27.03 21.31
N GLU A 18 -25.60 -28.28 20.90
CA GLU A 18 -25.68 -29.46 21.75
C GLU A 18 -24.26 -30.02 21.99
N VAL A 19 -23.80 -29.82 23.22
CA VAL A 19 -22.52 -30.29 23.74
C VAL A 19 -22.69 -31.75 24.18
N PRO A 20 -21.90 -32.69 23.64
CA PRO A 20 -22.01 -34.09 23.99
C PRO A 20 -21.55 -34.33 25.42
N GLU A 21 -22.08 -35.37 26.06
CA GLU A 21 -21.76 -35.77 27.44
C GLU A 21 -20.25 -35.90 27.70
N ALA A 22 -19.46 -36.41 26.74
CA ALA A 22 -18.02 -36.54 26.90
C ALA A 22 -17.32 -35.18 27.10
N ASP A 23 -17.71 -34.16 26.33
CA ASP A 23 -17.17 -32.80 26.44
C ASP A 23 -17.63 -32.13 27.75
N VAL A 24 -18.87 -32.40 28.17
CA VAL A 24 -19.42 -31.92 29.45
C VAL A 24 -18.68 -32.52 30.65
N LYS A 25 -18.43 -33.84 30.64
CA LYS A 25 -17.66 -34.54 31.69
C LYS A 25 -16.26 -33.99 31.81
N HIS A 26 -15.59 -33.75 30.69
CA HIS A 26 -14.27 -33.13 30.68
C HIS A 26 -14.27 -31.74 31.34
N ALA A 27 -15.25 -30.90 31.00
CA ALA A 27 -15.40 -29.58 31.60
C ALA A 27 -15.66 -29.64 33.12
N LEU A 28 -16.49 -30.60 33.56
CA LEU A 28 -16.76 -30.83 34.99
C LEU A 28 -15.52 -31.28 35.76
N GLU A 29 -14.70 -32.17 35.19
CA GLU A 29 -13.44 -32.62 35.79
C GLU A 29 -12.44 -31.48 35.90
N HIS A 30 -12.30 -30.67 34.85
CA HIS A 30 -11.44 -29.49 34.82
C HIS A 30 -11.87 -28.47 35.88
N ALA A 31 -13.16 -28.10 35.90
CA ALA A 31 -13.73 -27.18 36.86
C ALA A 31 -13.55 -27.68 38.31
N ALA A 32 -13.75 -28.98 38.55
CA ALA A 32 -13.54 -29.55 39.88
C ALA A 32 -12.08 -29.48 40.33
N SER A 33 -11.12 -29.64 39.41
CA SER A 33 -9.69 -29.46 39.68
C SER A 33 -9.35 -27.99 39.99
N ASP A 34 -9.89 -27.04 39.23
CA ASP A 34 -9.67 -25.60 39.44
C ASP A 34 -10.22 -25.14 40.79
N LEU A 35 -11.43 -25.61 41.13
CA LEU A 35 -12.04 -25.34 42.43
C LEU A 35 -11.26 -26.00 43.58
N ALA A 36 -10.72 -27.20 43.38
CA ALA A 36 -9.85 -27.85 44.37
C ALA A 36 -8.56 -27.05 44.62
N ALA A 37 -8.06 -26.34 43.61
CA ALA A 37 -6.91 -25.46 43.73
C ALA A 37 -7.24 -24.15 44.46
N SER A 38 -8.45 -23.61 44.32
CA SER A 38 -8.85 -22.34 44.91
C SER A 38 -9.40 -22.45 46.34
N VAL A 39 -10.18 -23.50 46.63
CA VAL A 39 -10.92 -23.65 47.90
C VAL A 39 -10.03 -24.13 49.05
N ARG A 40 -10.18 -23.50 50.22
CA ARG A 40 -9.52 -23.93 51.47
C ARG A 40 -10.43 -24.88 52.25
N ILE A 41 -10.10 -26.16 52.26
CA ILE A 41 -10.83 -27.18 53.02
C ILE A 41 -10.03 -27.54 54.28
N PRO A 42 -10.60 -27.38 55.51
CA PRO A 42 -9.93 -27.76 56.75
C PRO A 42 -9.44 -29.21 56.72
N GLY A 43 -8.21 -29.46 57.16
CA GLY A 43 -7.59 -30.79 57.16
C GLY A 43 -6.81 -31.14 55.88
N PHE A 44 -6.93 -30.35 54.80
CA PHE A 44 -6.21 -30.59 53.55
C PHE A 44 -5.35 -29.38 53.15
N ARG A 45 -4.19 -29.65 52.55
CA ARG A 45 -3.35 -28.61 51.94
C ARG A 45 -4.05 -28.11 50.67
N LYS A 46 -4.07 -26.78 50.47
CA LYS A 46 -4.62 -26.13 49.27
C LYS A 46 -4.13 -26.82 47.99
N GLY A 47 -5.05 -27.17 47.09
CA GLY A 47 -4.75 -27.86 45.82
C GLY A 47 -4.44 -29.36 45.92
N LYS A 48 -4.53 -29.97 47.10
CA LYS A 48 -4.34 -31.43 47.31
C LYS A 48 -5.54 -32.08 47.97
N VAL A 49 -6.74 -31.51 47.79
CA VAL A 49 -7.99 -32.10 48.25
C VAL A 49 -8.46 -33.14 47.22
N PRO A 50 -8.78 -34.38 47.63
CA PRO A 50 -9.41 -35.36 46.74
C PRO A 50 -10.74 -34.84 46.15
N LEU A 51 -10.94 -35.05 44.84
CA LEU A 51 -12.12 -34.63 44.08
C LEU A 51 -13.47 -34.97 44.76
N PRO A 52 -13.68 -36.17 45.33
CA PRO A 52 -14.96 -36.51 46.00
C PRO A 52 -15.28 -35.61 47.20
N ILE A 53 -14.26 -35.11 47.91
CA ILE A 53 -14.43 -34.25 49.09
C ILE A 53 -14.78 -32.82 48.65
N VAL A 54 -14.21 -32.37 47.53
CA VAL A 54 -14.54 -31.06 46.92
C VAL A 54 -15.99 -31.04 46.45
N LEU A 55 -16.42 -32.10 45.75
CA LEU A 55 -17.81 -32.30 45.32
C LEU A 55 -18.80 -32.27 46.49
N ALA A 56 -18.48 -32.96 47.59
CA ALA A 56 -19.34 -33.01 48.77
C ALA A 56 -19.42 -31.68 49.52
N ARG A 57 -18.38 -30.84 49.44
CA ARG A 57 -18.29 -29.58 50.21
C ARG A 57 -18.80 -28.36 49.45
N VAL A 58 -18.52 -28.28 48.15
CA VAL A 58 -18.85 -27.12 47.30
C VAL A 58 -20.19 -27.28 46.60
N GLY A 59 -20.64 -28.54 46.41
CA GLY A 59 -21.90 -28.85 45.75
C GLY A 59 -21.77 -28.93 44.22
N LYS A 60 -22.68 -29.68 43.61
CA LYS A 60 -22.69 -29.90 42.15
C LYS A 60 -22.90 -28.58 41.36
N ASP A 61 -23.72 -27.67 41.88
CA ASP A 61 -24.09 -26.44 41.20
C ASP A 61 -22.91 -25.46 41.03
N ALA A 62 -22.06 -25.34 42.04
CA ALA A 62 -20.90 -24.45 41.98
C ALA A 62 -19.85 -24.97 40.99
N ILE A 63 -19.67 -26.29 40.89
CA ILE A 63 -18.78 -26.89 39.89
C ILE A 63 -19.36 -26.73 38.49
N TRP A 64 -20.69 -26.83 38.34
CA TRP A 64 -21.35 -26.57 37.07
C TRP A 64 -21.17 -25.12 36.60
N GLN A 65 -21.35 -24.14 37.49
CA GLN A 65 -21.12 -22.72 37.17
C GLN A 65 -19.69 -22.48 36.70
N GLU A 66 -18.69 -23.04 37.39
CA GLU A 66 -17.28 -22.94 37.00
C GLU A 66 -17.00 -23.62 35.64
N ALA A 67 -17.60 -24.80 35.40
CA ALA A 67 -17.46 -25.52 34.13
C ALA A 67 -18.03 -24.71 32.95
N VAL A 68 -19.22 -24.12 33.14
CA VAL A 68 -19.83 -23.24 32.13
C VAL A 68 -18.95 -22.01 31.92
N GLN A 69 -18.52 -21.33 32.98
CA GLN A 69 -17.69 -20.12 32.87
C GLN A 69 -16.39 -20.36 32.10
N SER A 70 -15.74 -21.51 32.31
CA SER A 70 -14.45 -21.84 31.71
C SER A 70 -14.55 -22.40 30.27
N HIS A 71 -15.63 -23.13 29.93
CA HIS A 71 -15.71 -23.87 28.67
C HIS A 71 -16.74 -23.32 27.67
N LEU A 72 -17.69 -22.48 28.09
CA LEU A 72 -18.76 -21.98 27.24
C LEU A 72 -18.24 -21.20 26.01
N GLU A 73 -17.26 -20.33 26.21
CA GLU A 73 -16.65 -19.57 25.12
C GLU A 73 -15.98 -20.51 24.10
N SER A 74 -15.24 -21.50 24.58
CA SER A 74 -14.58 -22.49 23.72
C SER A 74 -15.60 -23.30 22.90
N TRP A 75 -16.70 -23.73 23.52
CA TRP A 75 -17.77 -24.44 22.84
C TRP A 75 -18.46 -23.57 21.78
N PHE A 76 -18.69 -22.29 22.08
CA PHE A 76 -19.24 -21.34 21.11
C PHE A 76 -18.31 -21.21 19.89
N TRP A 77 -17.02 -20.93 20.08
CA TRP A 77 -16.08 -20.78 18.97
C TRP A 77 -15.93 -22.07 18.15
N LYS A 78 -15.94 -23.24 18.80
CA LYS A 78 -15.92 -24.53 18.12
C LYS A 78 -17.18 -24.75 17.27
N ALA A 79 -18.35 -24.38 17.79
CA ALA A 79 -19.62 -24.47 17.07
C ALA A 79 -19.67 -23.50 15.89
N ALA A 80 -19.23 -22.26 16.07
CA ALA A 80 -19.14 -21.25 15.00
C ALA A 80 -18.20 -21.71 13.87
N ALA A 81 -17.01 -22.21 14.21
CA ALA A 81 -16.06 -22.73 13.23
C ALA A 81 -16.60 -23.95 12.46
N THR A 82 -17.26 -24.89 13.15
CA THR A 82 -17.83 -26.10 12.52
C THR A 82 -19.00 -25.75 11.58
N SER A 83 -19.74 -24.69 11.88
CA SER A 83 -20.86 -24.21 11.05
C SER A 83 -20.45 -23.22 9.96
N GLY A 84 -19.16 -22.85 9.86
CA GLY A 84 -18.66 -21.87 8.90
C GLY A 84 -19.14 -20.44 9.16
N ILE A 85 -19.65 -20.17 10.37
CA ILE A 85 -20.09 -18.85 10.77
C ILE A 85 -18.89 -18.05 11.25
N GLN A 86 -18.81 -16.79 10.80
CA GLN A 86 -17.83 -15.81 11.25
C GLN A 86 -18.54 -14.77 12.14
N PRO A 87 -18.49 -14.94 13.48
CA PRO A 87 -19.11 -14.01 14.40
C PRO A 87 -18.46 -12.63 14.36
N VAL A 88 -19.27 -11.59 14.41
CA VAL A 88 -18.85 -10.19 14.55
C VAL A 88 -19.25 -9.72 15.95
N GLY A 89 -18.28 -9.74 16.86
CA GLY A 89 -18.46 -9.35 18.26
C GLY A 89 -18.87 -10.52 19.17
N SER A 90 -19.22 -10.18 20.41
CA SER A 90 -19.59 -11.15 21.43
C SER A 90 -21.03 -11.66 21.24
N PRO A 91 -21.29 -12.96 21.43
CA PRO A 91 -22.65 -13.49 21.34
C PRO A 91 -23.50 -13.12 22.56
N GLU A 92 -24.81 -13.00 22.34
CA GLU A 92 -25.83 -13.09 23.39
C GLU A 92 -26.07 -14.57 23.68
N LEU A 93 -25.84 -14.99 24.92
CA LEU A 93 -25.87 -16.40 25.32
C LEU A 93 -27.12 -16.70 26.15
N GLU A 94 -27.88 -17.71 25.74
CA GLU A 94 -28.99 -18.29 26.50
C GLU A 94 -28.59 -19.70 26.95
N LEU A 95 -28.39 -19.86 28.25
CA LEU A 95 -28.00 -21.16 28.82
C LEU A 95 -29.23 -22.03 29.05
N GLY A 96 -29.15 -23.29 28.63
CA GLY A 96 -30.12 -24.30 29.04
C GLY A 96 -29.93 -24.77 30.48
N GLU A 97 -30.76 -25.72 30.88
CA GLU A 97 -30.66 -26.33 32.20
C GLU A 97 -29.39 -27.16 32.37
N ALA A 98 -28.89 -27.23 33.62
CA ALA A 98 -27.79 -28.12 33.96
C ALA A 98 -28.19 -29.58 33.67
N PRO A 99 -27.36 -30.36 32.97
CA PRO A 99 -27.68 -31.74 32.66
C PRO A 99 -27.77 -32.58 33.93
N ALA A 100 -28.85 -33.33 34.08
CA ALA A 100 -28.99 -34.31 35.15
C ALA A 100 -27.92 -35.41 34.99
N ASP A 101 -27.07 -35.56 36.00
CA ASP A 101 -26.07 -36.63 36.15
C ASP A 101 -25.19 -36.91 34.90
N GLY A 102 -24.72 -35.86 34.23
CA GLY A 102 -23.68 -35.97 33.20
C GLY A 102 -24.18 -36.17 31.78
N GLY A 103 -25.42 -35.78 31.46
CA GLY A 103 -25.94 -35.76 30.09
C GLY A 103 -25.36 -34.66 29.18
N SER A 104 -25.92 -34.57 27.97
CA SER A 104 -25.61 -33.48 27.04
C SER A 104 -26.10 -32.13 27.54
N PHE A 105 -25.35 -31.06 27.25
CA PHE A 105 -25.73 -29.69 27.57
C PHE A 105 -26.15 -28.94 26.30
N ARG A 106 -27.16 -28.08 26.42
CA ARG A 106 -27.64 -27.25 25.31
C ARG A 106 -27.59 -25.78 25.68
N PHE A 107 -27.10 -24.96 24.77
CA PHE A 107 -27.17 -23.50 24.87
C PHE A 107 -27.42 -22.89 23.49
N SER A 108 -28.04 -21.71 23.48
CA SER A 108 -28.21 -20.91 22.27
C SER A 108 -27.28 -19.71 22.32
N ALA A 109 -26.69 -19.37 21.18
CA ALA A 109 -25.83 -18.20 21.04
C ALA A 109 -26.29 -17.36 19.83
N THR A 110 -26.71 -16.13 20.07
CA THR A 110 -27.11 -15.20 19.02
C THR A 110 -25.99 -14.21 18.76
N VAL A 111 -25.51 -14.13 17.51
CA VAL A 111 -24.38 -13.26 17.16
C VAL A 111 -24.59 -12.60 15.81
N GLY A 112 -24.06 -11.38 15.65
CA GLY A 112 -23.97 -10.73 14.34
C GLY A 112 -22.99 -11.46 13.44
N VAL A 113 -23.26 -11.49 12.14
CA VAL A 113 -22.37 -12.04 11.11
C VAL A 113 -22.14 -11.01 10.02
N ILE A 114 -21.02 -11.12 9.32
CA ILE A 114 -20.74 -10.24 8.18
C ILE A 114 -21.78 -10.54 7.09
N PRO A 115 -22.52 -9.52 6.59
CA PRO A 115 -23.44 -9.71 5.48
C PRO A 115 -22.67 -10.22 4.26
N ARG A 116 -23.22 -11.21 3.55
CA ARG A 116 -22.66 -11.60 2.25
C ARG A 116 -23.06 -10.52 1.24
N PRO A 117 -22.10 -9.79 0.63
CA PRO A 117 -22.45 -8.79 -0.35
C PRO A 117 -23.07 -9.47 -1.57
N ALA A 118 -24.17 -8.91 -2.07
CA ALA A 118 -24.66 -9.25 -3.41
C ALA A 118 -23.74 -8.57 -4.42
N LEU A 119 -23.01 -9.35 -5.20
CA LEU A 119 -22.20 -8.80 -6.30
C LEU A 119 -23.14 -8.34 -7.40
N ALA A 120 -23.01 -7.08 -7.81
CA ALA A 120 -23.67 -6.57 -9.01
C ALA A 120 -23.10 -7.27 -10.26
N ASP A 121 -23.88 -7.32 -11.34
CA ASP A 121 -23.36 -7.82 -12.63
C ASP A 121 -22.37 -6.79 -13.20
N TRP A 122 -21.09 -7.08 -13.03
CA TRP A 122 -20.00 -6.23 -13.51
C TRP A 122 -20.00 -6.08 -15.04
N ARG A 123 -20.74 -6.92 -15.77
CA ARG A 123 -20.88 -6.80 -17.24
C ARG A 123 -21.80 -5.67 -17.66
N GLU A 124 -22.67 -5.20 -16.76
CA GLU A 124 -23.53 -4.04 -16.98
C GLU A 124 -22.81 -2.71 -16.66
N LEU A 125 -21.57 -2.78 -16.14
CA LEU A 125 -20.79 -1.61 -15.78
C LEU A 125 -20.09 -1.03 -17.02
N GLU A 126 -20.57 0.12 -17.49
CA GLU A 126 -19.92 0.89 -18.55
C GLU A 126 -18.91 1.87 -17.95
N VAL A 127 -17.67 1.85 -18.46
CA VAL A 127 -16.61 2.78 -18.06
C VAL A 127 -16.10 3.49 -19.32
N PRO A 128 -15.94 4.83 -19.30
CA PRO A 128 -15.44 5.54 -20.47
C PRO A 128 -13.99 5.14 -20.77
N ALA A 129 -13.75 4.72 -22.01
CA ALA A 129 -12.41 4.56 -22.55
C ALA A 129 -12.01 5.86 -23.24
N ALA A 130 -10.83 6.37 -22.92
CA ALA A 130 -10.23 7.46 -23.67
C ALA A 130 -9.50 6.87 -24.89
N ASP A 131 -9.94 7.24 -26.09
CA ASP A 131 -9.18 6.97 -27.29
C ASP A 131 -8.00 7.95 -27.36
N ALA A 132 -6.79 7.41 -27.46
CA ALA A 132 -5.59 8.20 -27.67
C ALA A 132 -5.38 8.38 -29.18
N GLU A 133 -5.72 9.56 -29.70
CA GLU A 133 -5.32 9.96 -31.04
C GLU A 133 -3.87 10.44 -31.01
N VAL A 134 -3.03 9.90 -31.90
CA VAL A 134 -1.64 10.35 -32.08
C VAL A 134 -1.59 11.17 -33.37
N PRO A 135 -1.55 12.51 -33.30
CA PRO A 135 -1.43 13.36 -34.47
C PRO A 135 -0.12 13.09 -35.22
N ALA A 136 -0.15 13.20 -36.55
CA ALA A 136 1.02 12.98 -37.41
C ALA A 136 2.15 13.95 -37.05
N GLU A 137 1.82 15.17 -36.62
CA GLU A 137 2.77 16.21 -36.24
C GLU A 137 3.63 15.80 -35.03
N LEU A 138 3.10 14.98 -34.12
CA LEU A 138 3.89 14.45 -33.00
C LEU A 138 4.89 13.39 -33.47
N VAL A 139 4.51 12.59 -34.47
CA VAL A 139 5.39 11.58 -35.07
C VAL A 139 6.51 12.26 -35.84
N ASP A 140 6.19 13.25 -36.67
CA ASP A 140 7.18 14.01 -37.45
C ASP A 140 8.17 14.73 -36.53
N ARG A 141 7.69 15.35 -35.45
CA ARG A 141 8.56 15.99 -34.45
C ARG A 141 9.51 14.99 -33.80
N GLU A 142 9.02 13.80 -33.44
CA GLU A 142 9.86 12.78 -32.82
C GLU A 142 10.92 12.24 -33.80
N LEU A 143 10.53 12.05 -35.07
CA LEU A 143 11.47 11.69 -36.13
C LEU A 143 12.56 12.75 -36.33
N GLU A 144 12.21 14.03 -36.30
CA GLU A 144 13.18 15.13 -36.37
C GLU A 144 14.14 15.13 -35.18
N LEU A 145 13.64 14.92 -33.95
CA LEU A 145 14.48 14.80 -32.75
C LEU A 145 15.44 13.62 -32.85
N LEU A 146 14.97 12.47 -33.34
CA LEU A 146 15.81 11.29 -33.55
C LEU A 146 16.90 11.57 -34.59
N ARG A 147 16.55 12.15 -35.75
CA ARG A 147 17.53 12.55 -36.78
C ARG A 147 18.55 13.53 -36.22
N ALA A 148 18.12 14.50 -35.42
CA ALA A 148 19.01 15.49 -34.80
C ALA A 148 19.96 14.86 -33.78
N SER A 149 19.60 13.73 -33.17
CA SER A 149 20.47 13.01 -32.21
C SER A 149 21.62 12.24 -32.88
N VAL A 150 21.45 11.85 -34.15
CA VAL A 150 22.44 11.08 -34.94
C VAL A 150 23.07 11.87 -36.08
N GLY A 151 22.73 13.15 -36.22
CA GLY A 151 23.25 14.02 -37.28
C GLY A 151 24.76 14.21 -37.22
N GLU A 152 25.41 14.23 -38.38
CA GLU A 152 26.85 14.48 -38.49
C GLU A 152 27.14 15.98 -38.34
N LEU A 153 28.21 16.33 -37.61
CA LEU A 153 28.65 17.71 -37.46
C LEU A 153 29.76 18.03 -38.47
N ALA A 154 29.45 18.86 -39.46
CA ALA A 154 30.41 19.32 -40.47
C ALA A 154 30.78 20.80 -40.24
N PRO A 155 31.99 21.25 -40.64
CA PRO A 155 32.37 22.66 -40.55
C PRO A 155 31.41 23.55 -41.36
N ALA A 156 30.87 24.60 -40.73
CA ALA A 156 29.89 25.50 -41.36
C ALA A 156 30.52 26.51 -42.36
N GLY A 157 31.85 26.50 -42.54
CA GLY A 157 32.59 27.46 -43.34
C GLY A 157 32.65 28.86 -42.70
N ASP A 158 32.77 29.90 -43.51
CA ASP A 158 32.97 31.29 -43.05
C ASP A 158 31.65 32.04 -42.75
N ARG A 159 30.51 31.34 -42.67
CA ARG A 159 29.22 31.98 -42.42
C ARG A 159 29.01 32.26 -40.91
N PRO A 160 28.25 33.30 -40.56
CA PRO A 160 27.84 33.51 -39.18
C PRO A 160 26.98 32.36 -38.62
N VAL A 161 27.00 32.20 -37.30
CA VAL A 161 26.20 31.24 -36.54
C VAL A 161 24.71 31.45 -36.79
N ARG A 162 23.99 30.35 -36.98
CA ARG A 162 22.52 30.29 -37.04
C ARG A 162 21.99 29.42 -35.91
N GLU A 163 20.71 29.58 -35.58
CA GLU A 163 20.03 28.66 -34.67
C GLU A 163 20.15 27.21 -35.16
N GLY A 164 20.45 26.29 -34.24
CA GLY A 164 20.69 24.88 -34.53
C GLY A 164 22.14 24.51 -34.91
N ASP A 165 23.03 25.49 -35.12
CA ASP A 165 24.45 25.19 -35.31
C ASP A 165 25.11 24.76 -33.98
N THR A 166 26.04 23.82 -34.06
CA THR A 166 26.89 23.44 -32.92
C THR A 166 28.13 24.32 -32.90
N VAL A 167 28.32 25.06 -31.81
CA VAL A 167 29.42 26.00 -31.63
C VAL A 167 30.39 25.52 -30.56
N VAL A 168 31.67 25.83 -30.76
CA VAL A 168 32.72 25.69 -29.74
C VAL A 168 33.11 27.08 -29.28
N LEU A 169 32.99 27.35 -27.98
CA LEU A 169 33.22 28.68 -27.43
C LEU A 169 33.96 28.66 -26.09
N ASP A 170 34.64 29.77 -25.79
CA ASP A 170 35.20 30.07 -24.47
C ASP A 170 34.31 31.12 -23.80
N LEU A 171 33.92 30.86 -22.55
CA LEU A 171 33.24 31.79 -21.65
C LEU A 171 34.19 32.18 -20.53
N VAL A 172 34.39 33.47 -20.33
CA VAL A 172 35.23 34.00 -19.25
C VAL A 172 34.45 35.08 -18.51
N GLY A 173 34.01 34.79 -17.29
CA GLY A 173 33.40 35.77 -16.40
C GLY A 173 34.01 35.73 -15.01
N ASP A 174 34.19 36.89 -14.39
CA ASP A 174 34.82 37.02 -13.07
C ASP A 174 33.99 36.31 -11.98
N ARG A 175 32.65 36.45 -12.05
CA ARG A 175 31.69 35.75 -11.17
C ARG A 175 31.05 34.52 -11.80
N ALA A 176 30.93 34.49 -13.13
CA ALA A 176 30.34 33.37 -13.87
C ALA A 176 31.29 32.18 -14.03
N GLY A 177 32.57 32.34 -13.68
CA GLY A 177 33.61 31.34 -13.88
C GLY A 177 34.17 31.34 -15.29
N THR A 178 35.13 30.43 -15.53
CA THR A 178 35.76 30.26 -16.84
C THR A 178 35.48 28.86 -17.36
N GLN A 179 34.95 28.77 -18.57
CA GLN A 179 34.72 27.52 -19.25
C GLN A 179 35.30 27.61 -20.66
N ARG A 180 36.24 26.73 -20.97
CA ARG A 180 36.91 26.69 -22.28
C ARG A 180 36.44 25.50 -23.09
N ASP A 181 36.48 25.66 -24.40
CA ASP A 181 36.08 24.62 -25.38
C ASP A 181 34.68 24.06 -25.10
N TYR A 182 33.77 24.92 -24.64
CA TYR A 182 32.39 24.54 -24.39
C TYR A 182 31.68 24.30 -25.71
N VAL A 183 31.06 23.14 -25.84
CA VAL A 183 30.29 22.75 -27.01
C VAL A 183 28.81 22.88 -26.68
N THR A 184 28.09 23.71 -27.43
CA THR A 184 26.65 23.89 -27.30
C THR A 184 26.00 24.12 -28.65
N GLU A 185 24.69 23.89 -28.71
CA GLU A 185 23.89 24.25 -29.87
C GLU A 185 23.30 25.66 -29.68
N ALA A 186 23.45 26.52 -30.68
CA ALA A 186 22.92 27.88 -30.64
C ALA A 186 21.39 27.86 -30.67
N GLY A 187 20.75 28.56 -29.73
CA GLY A 187 19.28 28.58 -29.58
C GLY A 187 18.71 27.37 -28.83
N SER A 188 19.55 26.53 -28.22
CA SER A 188 19.10 25.34 -27.48
C SER A 188 18.63 25.64 -26.05
N GLY A 189 18.80 26.88 -25.56
CA GLY A 189 18.47 27.26 -24.19
C GLY A 189 19.37 26.60 -23.13
N ARG A 190 20.51 26.02 -23.55
CA ARG A 190 21.54 25.47 -22.64
C ARG A 190 22.44 26.55 -22.06
N LEU A 191 22.46 27.72 -22.67
CA LEU A 191 23.05 28.94 -22.16
C LEU A 191 21.96 29.85 -21.61
N VAL A 192 22.34 30.83 -20.80
CA VAL A 192 21.44 31.94 -20.46
C VAL A 192 21.05 32.70 -21.73
N ASP A 193 19.82 33.21 -21.77
CA ASP A 193 19.21 33.80 -22.97
C ASP A 193 20.06 34.91 -23.60
N GLU A 194 20.75 35.71 -22.78
CA GLU A 194 21.61 36.79 -23.25
C GLU A 194 22.82 36.27 -24.05
N LEU A 195 23.42 35.16 -23.60
CA LEU A 195 24.54 34.54 -24.30
C LEU A 195 24.08 33.82 -25.56
N ASP A 196 22.94 33.11 -25.49
CA ASP A 196 22.41 32.36 -26.64
C ASP A 196 21.99 33.31 -27.77
N THR A 197 21.37 34.45 -27.42
CA THR A 197 21.02 35.51 -28.38
C THR A 197 22.26 36.17 -28.97
N ALA A 198 23.31 36.41 -28.15
CA ALA A 198 24.53 37.05 -28.62
C ALA A 198 25.34 36.17 -29.59
N LEU A 199 25.22 34.85 -29.48
CA LEU A 199 25.89 33.88 -30.35
C LEU A 199 25.37 33.91 -31.79
N VAL A 200 24.06 34.07 -31.97
CA VAL A 200 23.46 34.09 -33.30
C VAL A 200 24.00 35.28 -34.09
N GLY A 201 24.54 35.00 -35.28
CA GLY A 201 25.16 36.01 -36.13
C GLY A 201 26.63 36.33 -35.82
N MET A 202 27.26 35.69 -34.83
CA MET A 202 28.72 35.79 -34.63
C MET A 202 29.48 34.97 -35.67
N SER A 203 30.69 35.42 -36.01
CA SER A 203 31.62 34.67 -36.87
C SER A 203 32.70 33.98 -36.05
N ALA A 204 33.26 32.87 -36.55
CA ALA A 204 34.36 32.18 -35.88
C ALA A 204 35.56 33.12 -35.66
N GLY A 205 36.13 33.10 -34.45
CA GLY A 205 37.18 34.00 -33.99
C GLY A 205 36.68 35.33 -33.39
N GLU A 206 35.38 35.60 -33.41
CA GLU A 206 34.81 36.82 -32.83
C GLU A 206 34.66 36.70 -31.31
N THR A 207 34.96 37.80 -30.60
CA THR A 207 34.79 37.93 -29.15
C THR A 207 33.81 39.06 -28.85
N LYS A 208 32.85 38.80 -27.96
CA LYS A 208 31.90 39.80 -27.44
C LYS A 208 31.86 39.73 -25.93
N VAL A 209 31.59 40.86 -25.28
CA VAL A 209 31.27 40.90 -23.85
C VAL A 209 29.77 41.07 -23.73
N VAL A 210 29.13 40.18 -22.97
CA VAL A 210 27.68 40.14 -22.76
C VAL A 210 27.42 40.26 -21.26
N GLU A 211 26.49 41.13 -20.89
CA GLU A 211 26.02 41.24 -19.51
C GLU A 211 25.03 40.12 -19.24
N VAL A 212 25.34 39.26 -18.26
CA VAL A 212 24.52 38.12 -17.87
C VAL A 212 23.93 38.36 -16.49
N ALA A 213 22.62 38.15 -16.32
CA ALA A 213 21.98 38.20 -15.01
C ALA A 213 22.44 37.04 -14.12
N VAL A 214 22.84 37.35 -12.88
CA VAL A 214 23.21 36.35 -11.86
C VAL A 214 22.07 36.15 -10.86
N ASP A 215 21.31 37.21 -10.59
CA ASP A 215 20.08 37.25 -9.80
C ASP A 215 19.18 38.41 -10.30
N ASP A 216 18.00 38.61 -9.68
CA ASP A 216 17.01 39.63 -10.09
C ASP A 216 17.52 41.08 -10.00
N GLU A 217 18.68 41.34 -9.38
CA GLU A 217 19.19 42.70 -9.13
C GLU A 217 20.62 42.94 -9.66
N GLN A 218 21.36 41.91 -10.06
CA GLN A 218 22.78 41.99 -10.44
C GLN A 218 23.10 41.31 -11.77
N THR A 219 23.82 42.04 -12.64
CA THR A 219 24.47 41.48 -13.83
C THR A 219 25.98 41.35 -13.63
N THR A 220 26.59 40.48 -14.42
CA THR A 220 28.05 40.36 -14.52
C THR A 220 28.46 40.30 -16.00
N PRO A 221 29.56 40.95 -16.40
CA PRO A 221 30.10 40.79 -17.74
C PRO A 221 30.68 39.37 -17.89
N VAL A 222 30.36 38.75 -19.02
CA VAL A 222 30.93 37.49 -19.49
C VAL A 222 31.50 37.72 -20.89
N GLU A 223 32.78 37.46 -21.06
CA GLU A 223 33.45 37.46 -22.36
C GLU A 223 33.17 36.12 -23.05
N LEU A 224 32.53 36.19 -24.21
CA LEU A 224 32.19 35.07 -25.08
C LEU A 224 33.08 35.13 -26.32
N THR A 225 33.90 34.10 -26.52
CA THR A 225 34.76 33.95 -27.72
C THR A 225 34.33 32.72 -28.50
N LEU A 226 33.90 32.92 -29.73
CA LEU A 226 33.51 31.83 -30.63
C LEU A 226 34.75 31.27 -31.34
N LYS A 227 35.03 29.97 -31.17
CA LYS A 227 36.19 29.32 -31.79
C LYS A 227 35.87 28.63 -33.10
N ASP A 228 34.79 27.85 -33.11
CA ASP A 228 34.43 27.00 -34.24
C ASP A 228 32.90 26.91 -34.37
N VAL A 229 32.43 26.77 -35.61
CA VAL A 229 31.01 26.64 -35.94
C VAL A 229 30.83 25.42 -36.84
N LYS A 230 29.97 24.51 -36.40
CA LYS A 230 29.62 23.30 -37.11
C LYS A 230 28.13 23.28 -37.38
N GLU A 231 27.77 22.90 -38.60
CA GLU A 231 26.39 22.66 -38.97
C GLU A 231 26.04 21.18 -38.84
N LYS A 232 24.79 20.91 -38.46
CA LYS A 232 24.29 19.56 -38.29
C LYS A 232 23.65 19.06 -39.58
N ILE A 233 24.23 18.01 -40.15
CA ILE A 233 23.71 17.33 -41.33
C ILE A 233 22.85 16.16 -40.87
N LEU A 234 21.54 16.28 -41.06
CA LEU A 234 20.59 15.24 -40.70
C LEU A 234 20.61 14.11 -41.73
N PRO A 235 20.60 12.83 -41.31
CA PRO A 235 20.46 11.72 -42.25
C PRO A 235 19.09 11.76 -42.94
N GLU A 236 18.99 11.15 -44.12
CA GLU A 236 17.70 10.93 -44.79
C GLU A 236 16.83 9.97 -43.97
N LEU A 237 15.51 10.10 -44.10
CA LEU A 237 14.56 9.14 -43.52
C LEU A 237 14.42 7.97 -44.49
N ASP A 238 14.82 6.77 -44.07
CA ASP A 238 14.74 5.52 -44.83
C ASP A 238 13.72 4.51 -44.25
#